data_AF-A0A9X8Y7B5-F1
#
_entry.id   AF-A0A9X8Y7B5-F1
#
_cell.length_a   1.000
_cell.length_b   1.000
_cell.length_c   1.000
_cell.angle_alpha   90.00
_cell.angle_beta   90.00
_cell.angle_gamma   90.00
#
_symmetry.space_group_name_H-M   'P 1'
#
loop_
_entity.id
_entity.type
_entity.pdbx_description
1 polymer ?
#
loop_
_entity_poly.entity_id
_entity_poly.type
_entity_poly.pdbx_seq_one_letter_code
_entity_poly.pdbx_strand_id
1 'polypeptide(L)'
;MKKKLFSLLAAAALCCGMCSGAFAAQEPRVGNVMLQPHTYEGDEYTMVPVGVNTLMMSFVRDDVSVGKGNITVTDDGTSSVLCKVDVQNDLLVQNITTKEDKGTVFMIVLPKDPKAGHSYRVRVEAGCFTSSGNGAVSRAIDNPEAWHFTVDLYGLSIAGHDINKVWRAGEEAAFDVMLCNHAVRAVVSAVDARGISLETAELTESGRVSATVLDPENAAVKADFYGPDGELCGSLVSTLSAWE
;
A
#
# COMPACT_ATOMS: atom_id res chain seq x y z
N MET A 1 83.47 -15.00 -41.22
CA MET A 1 84.27 -13.78 -40.92
C MET A 1 83.41 -12.54 -41.11
N LYS A 2 83.53 -11.56 -40.20
CA LYS A 2 82.89 -10.22 -40.13
C LYS A 2 81.63 -10.08 -39.25
N LYS A 3 81.95 -9.69 -38.02
CA LYS A 3 81.27 -8.78 -37.07
C LYS A 3 80.13 -7.92 -37.66
N LYS A 4 79.08 -7.70 -36.86
CA LYS A 4 78.74 -6.37 -36.34
C LYS A 4 77.91 -6.46 -35.05
N LEU A 5 78.47 -5.82 -34.04
CA LEU A 5 77.91 -5.49 -32.73
C LEU A 5 76.98 -4.28 -32.91
N PHE A 6 75.78 -4.28 -32.31
CA PHE A 6 75.15 -3.06 -31.79
C PHE A 6 74.19 -3.44 -30.65
N SER A 7 74.56 -2.98 -29.46
CA SER A 7 73.80 -3.02 -28.21
C SER A 7 72.72 -1.95 -28.19
N LEU A 8 71.56 -2.23 -27.60
CA LEU A 8 70.83 -1.23 -26.81
C LEU A 8 69.91 -1.91 -25.78
N LEU A 9 70.12 -1.51 -24.53
CA LEU A 9 69.25 -1.78 -23.38
C LEU A 9 67.81 -1.34 -23.67
N ALA A 10 66.84 -2.11 -23.21
CA ALA A 10 65.55 -1.57 -22.78
C ALA A 10 64.95 -2.43 -21.66
N ALA A 11 64.40 -1.73 -20.68
CA ALA A 11 63.99 -2.14 -19.35
C ALA A 11 63.04 -3.35 -19.30
N ALA A 12 63.21 -4.14 -18.24
CA ALA A 12 62.20 -5.04 -17.72
C ALA A 12 60.98 -4.23 -17.24
N ALA A 13 59.84 -4.42 -17.87
CA ALA A 13 58.55 -4.01 -17.33
C ALA A 13 57.86 -5.26 -16.78
N LEU A 14 57.65 -5.27 -15.46
CA LEU A 14 56.75 -6.17 -14.75
C LEU A 14 55.38 -6.15 -15.44
N CYS A 15 54.96 -7.27 -16.04
CA CYS A 15 53.55 -7.54 -16.21
C CYS A 15 52.99 -8.00 -14.86
N CYS A 16 52.57 -7.04 -14.02
CA CYS A 16 51.54 -7.31 -13.03
C CYS A 16 50.28 -7.69 -13.81
N GLY A 17 49.97 -8.99 -13.85
CA GLY A 17 48.66 -9.47 -14.29
C GLY A 17 47.60 -8.87 -13.40
N MET A 18 46.98 -7.78 -13.84
CA MET A 18 45.77 -7.25 -13.24
C MET A 18 44.70 -8.31 -13.43
N CYS A 19 44.35 -9.02 -12.36
CA CYS A 19 43.05 -9.66 -12.27
C CYS A 19 42.00 -8.55 -12.39
N SER A 20 41.47 -8.35 -13.59
CA SER A 20 40.26 -7.58 -13.79
C SER A 20 39.11 -8.38 -13.18
N GLY A 21 38.90 -8.21 -11.89
CA GLY A 21 37.62 -8.53 -11.28
C GLY A 21 36.58 -7.67 -11.99
N ALA A 22 35.81 -8.26 -12.90
CA ALA A 22 34.61 -7.62 -13.39
C ALA A 22 33.70 -7.45 -12.18
N PHE A 23 33.67 -6.26 -11.60
CA PHE A 23 32.52 -5.84 -10.82
C PHE A 23 31.35 -5.90 -11.79
N ALA A 24 30.53 -6.94 -11.69
CA ALA A 24 29.27 -6.99 -12.40
C ALA A 24 28.53 -5.70 -12.03
N ALA A 25 28.34 -4.81 -13.01
CA ALA A 25 27.56 -3.60 -12.79
C ALA A 25 26.22 -4.05 -12.24
N GLN A 26 25.90 -3.64 -11.02
CA GLN A 26 24.63 -3.99 -10.39
C GLN A 26 23.53 -3.49 -11.32
N GLU A 27 22.67 -4.39 -11.78
CA GLU A 27 21.52 -4.01 -12.62
C GLU A 27 20.77 -2.85 -11.95
N PRO A 28 20.37 -1.81 -12.72
CA PRO A 28 19.56 -0.73 -12.18
C PRO A 28 18.32 -1.31 -11.49
N ARG A 29 18.06 -0.88 -10.24
CA ARG A 29 16.88 -1.29 -9.48
C ARG A 29 16.03 -0.06 -9.15
N VAL A 30 14.71 -0.25 -9.16
CA VAL A 30 13.76 0.76 -8.65
C VAL A 30 13.95 0.99 -7.14
N GLY A 31 14.61 0.06 -6.44
CA GLY A 31 14.94 0.17 -5.02
C GLY A 31 14.06 -0.70 -4.14
N ASN A 32 14.18 -0.52 -2.83
CA ASN A 32 13.34 -1.21 -1.87
C ASN A 32 11.95 -0.58 -1.86
N VAL A 33 10.93 -1.42 -1.61
CA VAL A 33 9.54 -1.01 -1.50
C VAL A 33 8.99 -1.49 -0.17
N MET A 34 8.21 -0.63 0.48
CA MET A 34 7.39 -0.97 1.63
C MET A 34 5.95 -1.19 1.15
N LEU A 35 5.33 -2.26 1.64
CA LEU A 35 4.00 -2.71 1.20
C LEU A 35 3.02 -2.53 2.35
N GLN A 36 1.85 -1.97 2.08
CA GLN A 36 0.77 -1.84 3.06
C GLN A 36 -0.55 -2.42 2.51
N PRO A 37 -1.32 -3.21 3.27
CA PRO A 37 -1.01 -3.70 4.61
C PRO A 37 0.32 -4.46 4.66
N HIS A 38 1.07 -4.24 5.74
CA HIS A 38 2.38 -4.86 5.91
C HIS A 38 2.21 -6.36 6.08
N THR A 39 3.12 -7.15 5.54
CA THR A 39 3.26 -8.54 5.97
C THR A 39 4.19 -8.54 7.19
N TYR A 40 3.71 -8.98 8.35
CA TYR A 40 4.57 -9.11 9.54
C TYR A 40 5.39 -10.40 9.45
N GLU A 41 6.64 -10.39 9.91
CA GLU A 41 7.41 -11.63 10.06
C GLU A 41 6.88 -12.41 11.28
N GLY A 42 6.11 -13.47 11.04
CA GLY A 42 5.48 -14.33 12.05
C GLY A 42 4.21 -15.02 11.52
N ASP A 43 3.56 -15.86 12.33
CA ASP A 43 2.27 -16.51 11.99
C ASP A 43 1.06 -15.56 12.10
N GLU A 44 1.29 -14.26 12.39
CA GLU A 44 0.23 -13.27 12.56
C GLU A 44 0.07 -12.42 11.28
N TYR A 45 -1.01 -12.71 10.56
CA TYR A 45 -1.44 -11.91 9.41
C TYR A 45 -1.78 -10.48 9.85
N THR A 46 -1.39 -9.48 9.05
CA THR A 46 -1.97 -8.14 9.24
C THR A 46 -3.46 -8.19 8.97
N MET A 47 -4.23 -7.84 10.00
CA MET A 47 -5.67 -7.74 9.97
C MET A 47 -6.06 -6.39 9.39
N VAL A 48 -6.73 -6.42 8.24
CA VAL A 48 -7.29 -5.24 7.58
C VAL A 48 -8.77 -5.18 7.89
N PRO A 49 -9.31 -4.07 8.42
CA PRO A 49 -10.74 -3.95 8.66
C PRO A 49 -11.56 -4.22 7.40
N VAL A 50 -12.70 -4.90 7.55
CA VAL A 50 -13.57 -5.14 6.38
C VAL A 50 -14.06 -3.80 5.81
N GLY A 51 -14.18 -3.73 4.49
CA GLY A 51 -14.53 -2.49 3.79
C GLY A 51 -13.33 -1.60 3.46
N VAL A 52 -12.12 -1.93 3.95
CA VAL A 52 -10.87 -1.34 3.43
C VAL A 52 -10.45 -2.12 2.19
N ASN A 53 -10.31 -1.41 1.08
CA ASN A 53 -10.01 -1.99 -0.23
C ASN A 53 -8.78 -1.33 -0.89
N THR A 54 -7.88 -0.77 -0.08
CA THR A 54 -6.69 -0.09 -0.56
C THR A 54 -5.43 -0.87 -0.22
N LEU A 55 -4.47 -0.82 -1.15
CA LEU A 55 -3.10 -1.27 -0.97
C LEU A 55 -2.17 -0.06 -1.17
N MET A 56 -1.02 -0.03 -0.51
CA MET A 56 -0.02 1.01 -0.74
C MET A 56 1.36 0.42 -1.00
N MET A 57 2.10 1.06 -1.90
CA MET A 57 3.50 0.76 -2.20
C MET A 57 4.32 2.03 -2.04
N SER A 58 5.20 2.06 -1.04
CA SER A 58 6.07 3.21 -0.76
C SER A 58 7.51 2.90 -1.17
N PHE A 59 8.04 3.70 -2.09
CA PHE A 59 9.41 3.65 -2.55
C PHE A 59 10.23 4.75 -1.87
N VAL A 60 11.45 4.43 -1.47
CA VAL A 60 12.39 5.43 -0.90
C VAL A 60 12.86 6.44 -1.95
N ARG A 61 12.68 6.15 -3.24
CA ARG A 61 13.02 7.05 -4.34
C ARG A 61 11.82 7.91 -4.69
N ASP A 62 12.10 9.16 -5.06
CA ASP A 62 11.14 10.18 -5.51
C ASP A 62 10.92 10.20 -7.03
N ASP A 63 11.70 9.42 -7.77
CA ASP A 63 11.72 9.39 -9.24
C ASP A 63 11.01 8.16 -9.84
N VAL A 64 10.17 7.50 -9.04
CA VAL A 64 9.42 6.31 -9.44
C VAL A 64 8.12 6.71 -10.12
N SER A 65 7.79 6.02 -11.20
CA SER A 65 6.56 6.22 -11.97
C SER A 65 5.93 4.88 -12.31
N VAL A 66 4.61 4.89 -12.53
CA VAL A 66 3.90 3.71 -13.06
C VAL A 66 4.50 3.31 -14.42
N GLY A 67 4.71 2.02 -14.60
CA GLY A 67 5.22 1.42 -15.82
C GLY A 67 4.09 0.74 -16.60
N LYS A 68 4.28 -0.53 -16.91
CA LYS A 68 3.31 -1.39 -17.57
C LYS A 68 3.23 -2.73 -16.85
N GLY A 69 2.03 -3.16 -16.52
CA GLY A 69 1.81 -4.44 -15.85
C GLY A 69 0.59 -4.38 -14.95
N ASN A 70 0.37 -5.46 -14.23
CA ASN A 70 -0.80 -5.59 -13.38
C ASN A 70 -0.45 -6.02 -11.96
N ILE A 71 -1.29 -5.58 -11.04
CA ILE A 71 -1.36 -6.06 -9.66
C ILE A 71 -2.57 -6.99 -9.57
N THR A 72 -2.36 -8.21 -9.09
CA THR A 72 -3.42 -9.23 -8.98
C THR A 72 -3.61 -9.63 -7.54
N VAL A 73 -4.85 -9.58 -7.05
CA VAL A 73 -5.22 -10.01 -5.71
C VAL A 73 -5.97 -11.33 -5.80
N THR A 74 -5.48 -12.35 -5.09
CA THR A 74 -6.04 -13.70 -5.10
C THR A 74 -6.44 -14.10 -3.69
N ASP A 75 -7.63 -14.67 -3.56
CA ASP A 75 -8.13 -15.28 -2.34
C ASP A 75 -7.43 -16.61 -2.10
N ASP A 76 -6.75 -16.77 -0.97
CA ASP A 76 -5.91 -17.95 -0.71
C ASP A 76 -6.75 -19.21 -0.42
N GLY A 77 -7.87 -19.05 0.29
CA GLY A 77 -8.74 -20.17 0.65
C GLY A 77 -9.41 -20.81 -0.57
N THR A 78 -9.76 -20.01 -1.58
CA THR A 78 -10.45 -20.46 -2.80
C THR A 78 -9.55 -20.53 -4.04
N SER A 79 -8.33 -19.98 -3.97
CA SER A 79 -7.44 -19.75 -5.11
C SER A 79 -8.07 -18.92 -6.24
N SER A 80 -9.13 -18.17 -5.96
CA SER A 80 -9.84 -17.37 -6.95
C SER A 80 -9.27 -15.94 -7.03
N VAL A 81 -9.21 -15.38 -8.24
CA VAL A 81 -8.77 -13.99 -8.43
C VAL A 81 -9.91 -13.06 -8.01
N LEU A 82 -9.67 -12.26 -6.97
CA LEU A 82 -10.60 -11.20 -6.56
C LEU A 82 -10.65 -10.11 -7.65
N CYS A 83 -9.47 -9.58 -7.98
CA CYS A 83 -9.32 -8.53 -8.98
C CYS A 83 -7.92 -8.52 -9.61
N LYS A 84 -7.84 -7.82 -10.75
CA LYS A 84 -6.62 -7.50 -11.47
C LYS A 84 -6.66 -6.01 -11.81
N VAL A 85 -5.68 -5.26 -11.34
CA VAL A 85 -5.56 -3.81 -11.51
C VAL A 85 -4.42 -3.52 -12.48
N ASP A 86 -4.73 -2.82 -13.57
CA ASP A 86 -3.72 -2.25 -14.47
C ASP A 86 -3.10 -1.02 -13.81
N VAL A 87 -1.77 -0.99 -13.69
CA VAL A 87 -1.07 0.14 -13.05
C VAL A 87 -1.17 1.45 -13.84
N GLN A 88 -1.61 1.38 -15.11
CA GLN A 88 -1.87 2.57 -15.92
C GLN A 88 -3.28 3.14 -15.74
N ASN A 89 -4.13 2.47 -14.95
CA ASN A 89 -5.46 2.98 -14.61
C ASN A 89 -5.35 4.02 -13.50
N ASP A 90 -5.42 5.30 -13.88
CA ASP A 90 -5.31 6.47 -12.99
C ASP A 90 -6.48 6.63 -12.00
N LEU A 91 -7.61 5.97 -12.24
CA LEU A 91 -8.72 5.90 -11.30
C LEU A 91 -8.45 4.92 -10.15
N LEU A 92 -7.58 3.92 -10.37
CA LEU A 92 -7.31 2.87 -9.40
C LEU A 92 -5.90 2.94 -8.82
N VAL A 93 -4.94 3.54 -9.52
CA VAL A 93 -3.54 3.67 -9.08
C VAL A 93 -3.15 5.13 -9.09
N GLN A 94 -2.87 5.66 -7.91
CA GLN A 94 -2.55 7.07 -7.72
C GLN A 94 -1.24 7.26 -6.99
N ASN A 95 -0.46 8.20 -7.49
CA ASN A 95 0.69 8.72 -6.75
C ASN A 95 0.15 9.73 -5.72
N ILE A 96 0.26 9.37 -4.44
CA ILE A 96 -0.19 10.20 -3.30
C ILE A 96 0.99 10.75 -2.49
N THR A 97 2.16 10.85 -3.13
CA THR A 97 3.35 11.44 -2.51
C THR A 97 3.08 12.88 -2.11
N THR A 98 3.33 13.22 -0.85
CA THR A 98 3.22 14.61 -0.40
C THR A 98 4.51 15.37 -0.73
N LYS A 99 4.44 16.69 -0.87
CA LYS A 99 5.60 17.53 -1.25
C LYS A 99 6.76 17.47 -0.24
N GLU A 100 6.50 17.01 0.98
CA GLU A 100 7.50 16.89 2.04
C GLU A 100 8.21 15.53 2.06
N ASP A 101 7.70 14.56 1.29
CA ASP A 101 8.23 13.20 1.25
C ASP A 101 9.49 13.10 0.41
N LYS A 102 10.48 12.36 0.90
CA LYS A 102 11.71 12.03 0.15
C LYS A 102 11.57 10.76 -0.71
N GLY A 103 10.35 10.28 -0.92
CA GLY A 103 10.06 9.02 -1.60
C GLY A 103 8.82 9.13 -2.49
N THR A 104 8.39 8.03 -3.09
CA THR A 104 7.18 7.97 -3.91
C THR A 104 6.21 6.95 -3.31
N VAL A 105 4.97 7.36 -3.06
CA VAL A 105 3.91 6.48 -2.55
C VAL A 105 2.82 6.31 -3.59
N PHE A 106 2.53 5.06 -3.93
CA PHE A 106 1.37 4.71 -4.75
C PHE A 106 0.30 4.08 -3.88
N MET A 107 -0.92 4.60 -3.97
CA MET A 107 -2.12 3.94 -3.47
C MET A 107 -2.80 3.22 -4.62
N ILE A 108 -3.27 2.00 -4.34
CA ILE A 108 -3.93 1.11 -5.28
C ILE A 108 -5.30 0.75 -4.71
N VAL A 109 -6.37 1.19 -5.35
CA VAL A 109 -7.75 0.86 -5.00
C VAL A 109 -8.16 -0.44 -5.69
N LEU A 110 -8.63 -1.39 -4.90
CA LEU A 110 -9.19 -2.64 -5.41
C LEU A 110 -10.61 -2.38 -5.90
N PRO A 111 -10.97 -2.74 -7.15
CA PRO A 111 -12.31 -2.50 -7.69
C PRO A 111 -13.39 -3.42 -7.08
N LYS A 112 -13.00 -4.30 -6.16
CA LYS A 112 -13.89 -5.18 -5.39
C LYS A 112 -13.36 -5.28 -3.98
N ASP A 113 -14.27 -5.24 -3.03
CA ASP A 113 -13.91 -5.31 -1.62
C ASP A 113 -13.48 -6.72 -1.22
N PRO A 114 -12.36 -6.85 -0.50
CA PRO A 114 -12.00 -8.07 0.21
C PRO A 114 -13.11 -8.52 1.18
N LYS A 115 -13.34 -9.82 1.31
CA LYS A 115 -14.40 -10.37 2.17
C LYS A 115 -13.91 -10.59 3.60
N ALA A 116 -14.75 -10.29 4.59
CA ALA A 116 -14.47 -10.56 6.01
C ALA A 116 -14.04 -12.00 6.26
N GLY A 117 -12.97 -12.19 7.03
CA GLY A 117 -12.44 -13.50 7.42
C GLY A 117 -11.70 -14.25 6.32
N HIS A 118 -11.52 -13.65 5.14
CA HIS A 118 -10.72 -14.21 4.06
C HIS A 118 -9.28 -13.68 4.11
N SER A 119 -8.34 -14.51 3.65
CA SER A 119 -6.95 -14.13 3.44
C SER A 119 -6.66 -13.97 1.94
N TYR A 120 -5.85 -12.98 1.62
CA TYR A 120 -5.51 -12.61 0.25
C TYR A 120 -4.00 -12.45 0.09
N ARG A 121 -3.50 -12.90 -1.07
CA ARG A 121 -2.15 -12.63 -1.55
C ARG A 121 -2.16 -11.66 -2.72
N VAL A 122 -1.10 -10.86 -2.81
CA VAL A 122 -0.93 -9.84 -3.85
C VAL A 122 0.28 -10.17 -4.71
N ARG A 123 0.06 -10.29 -6.02
CA ARG A 123 1.13 -10.45 -7.02
C ARG A 123 1.31 -9.15 -7.79
N VAL A 124 2.55 -8.71 -7.96
CA VAL A 124 2.90 -7.55 -8.80
C VAL A 124 3.73 -8.03 -9.98
N GLU A 125 3.32 -7.71 -11.21
CA GLU A 125 4.07 -8.07 -12.41
C GLU A 125 5.38 -7.25 -12.54
N ALA A 126 6.38 -7.83 -13.19
CA ALA A 126 7.59 -7.10 -13.53
C ALA A 126 7.25 -5.92 -14.46
N GLY A 127 7.84 -4.76 -14.20
CA GLY A 127 7.62 -3.54 -14.95
C GLY A 127 6.40 -2.72 -14.57
N CYS A 128 5.65 -3.11 -13.54
CA CYS A 128 4.61 -2.27 -12.94
C CYS A 128 5.12 -0.88 -12.54
N PHE A 129 6.41 -0.75 -12.19
CA PHE A 129 7.02 0.53 -11.85
C PHE A 129 8.36 0.71 -12.56
N THR A 130 8.72 1.97 -12.82
CA THR A 130 9.99 2.37 -13.43
C THR A 130 10.62 3.51 -12.67
N SER A 131 11.94 3.66 -12.75
CA SER A 131 12.65 4.80 -12.16
C SER A 131 13.34 5.59 -13.27
N SER A 132 13.00 6.88 -13.36
CA SER A 132 13.47 7.76 -14.45
C SER A 132 14.96 8.14 -14.31
N GLY A 133 15.50 8.17 -13.10
CA GLY A 133 16.89 8.55 -12.85
C GLY A 133 17.92 7.48 -13.20
N ASN A 134 17.52 6.21 -13.36
CA ASN A 134 18.43 5.12 -13.74
C ASN A 134 17.87 4.17 -14.82
N GLY A 135 16.65 4.41 -15.32
CA GLY A 135 15.98 3.55 -16.30
C GLY A 135 15.60 2.17 -15.77
N ALA A 136 15.62 1.96 -14.46
CA ALA A 136 15.29 0.67 -13.86
C ALA A 136 13.82 0.33 -14.03
N VAL A 137 13.55 -0.97 -14.11
CA VAL A 137 12.22 -1.56 -14.21
C VAL A 137 12.01 -2.44 -12.99
N SER A 138 10.82 -2.39 -12.38
CA SER A 138 10.53 -3.18 -11.19
C SER A 138 10.59 -4.68 -11.51
N ARG A 139 11.11 -5.45 -10.56
CA ARG A 139 10.98 -6.92 -10.61
C ARG A 139 9.56 -7.30 -10.22
N ALA A 140 9.17 -8.52 -10.57
CA ALA A 140 7.92 -9.08 -10.08
C ALA A 140 7.99 -9.29 -8.55
N ILE A 141 6.84 -9.15 -7.90
CA ILE A 141 6.59 -9.66 -6.56
C ILE A 141 5.67 -10.86 -6.75
N ASP A 142 6.24 -12.06 -6.74
CA ASP A 142 5.57 -13.32 -7.09
C ASP A 142 5.65 -14.39 -5.99
N ASN A 143 6.46 -14.16 -4.96
CA ASN A 143 6.44 -14.97 -3.73
C ASN A 143 5.11 -14.73 -2.98
N PRO A 144 4.29 -15.77 -2.73
CA PRO A 144 3.03 -15.64 -1.99
C PRO A 144 3.21 -15.05 -0.58
N GLU A 145 4.36 -15.25 0.04
CA GLU A 145 4.66 -14.73 1.38
C GLU A 145 5.12 -13.26 1.38
N ALA A 146 5.39 -12.67 0.21
CA ALA A 146 5.93 -11.31 0.15
C ALA A 146 4.89 -10.23 0.42
N TRP A 147 3.63 -10.48 0.05
CA TRP A 147 2.54 -9.55 0.30
C TRP A 147 1.21 -10.27 0.43
N HIS A 148 0.77 -10.40 1.68
CA HIS A 148 -0.51 -11.01 2.02
C HIS A 148 -1.16 -10.29 3.20
N PHE A 149 -2.47 -10.42 3.32
CA PHE A 149 -3.25 -9.86 4.41
C PHE A 149 -4.50 -10.69 4.68
N THR A 150 -5.03 -10.57 5.90
CA THR A 150 -6.31 -11.16 6.29
C THR A 150 -7.30 -10.05 6.59
N VAL A 151 -8.55 -10.24 6.17
CA VAL A 151 -9.60 -9.26 6.43
C VAL A 151 -10.26 -9.58 7.76
N ASP A 152 -10.36 -8.57 8.63
CA ASP A 152 -11.04 -8.67 9.91
C ASP A 152 -12.53 -8.95 9.72
N LEU A 153 -13.17 -9.37 10.82
CA LEU A 153 -14.58 -9.75 10.82
C LEU A 153 -15.49 -8.53 10.97
N TYR A 154 -14.95 -7.35 11.29
CA TYR A 154 -15.71 -6.09 11.36
C TYR A 154 -14.89 -4.94 10.76
N GLY A 155 -15.53 -3.79 10.57
CA GLY A 155 -14.85 -2.67 9.92
C GLY A 155 -15.62 -1.36 9.89
N LEU A 156 -14.85 -0.31 9.65
CA LEU A 156 -15.30 1.06 9.45
C LEU A 156 -14.62 1.58 8.20
N SER A 157 -15.38 2.03 7.21
CA SER A 157 -14.84 2.65 6.00
C SER A 157 -15.69 3.85 5.56
N ILE A 158 -15.11 4.72 4.74
CA ILE A 158 -15.84 5.82 4.11
C ILE A 158 -16.67 5.25 2.96
N ALA A 159 -17.98 5.47 3.01
CA ALA A 159 -18.90 4.98 1.99
C ALA A 159 -18.64 5.62 0.63
N GLY A 160 -18.59 4.81 -0.42
CA GLY A 160 -18.35 5.29 -1.79
C GLY A 160 -16.96 5.92 -1.98
N HIS A 161 -15.98 5.49 -1.18
CA HIS A 161 -14.60 5.97 -1.15
C HIS A 161 -14.08 6.46 -2.52
N ASP A 162 -13.90 7.76 -2.64
CA ASP A 162 -13.20 8.42 -3.75
C ASP A 162 -11.94 9.06 -3.20
N ILE A 163 -10.81 8.56 -3.66
CA ILE A 163 -9.47 8.98 -3.22
C ILE A 163 -9.12 10.42 -3.63
N ASN A 164 -9.83 10.96 -4.64
CA ASN A 164 -9.70 12.35 -5.04
C ASN A 164 -10.65 13.28 -4.27
N LYS A 165 -11.47 12.73 -3.36
CA LYS A 165 -12.45 13.51 -2.63
C LYS A 165 -11.75 14.43 -1.63
N VAL A 166 -11.75 15.72 -1.96
CA VAL A 166 -11.46 16.79 -1.01
C VAL A 166 -12.75 17.16 -0.28
N TRP A 167 -12.78 16.91 1.01
CA TRP A 167 -13.92 17.24 1.89
C TRP A 167 -13.96 18.72 2.22
N ARG A 168 -15.16 19.29 2.26
CA ARG A 168 -15.38 20.69 2.64
C ARG A 168 -16.35 20.80 3.81
N ALA A 169 -16.20 21.85 4.61
CA ALA A 169 -17.16 22.18 5.66
C ALA A 169 -18.58 22.31 5.08
N GLY A 170 -19.55 21.69 5.75
CA GLY A 170 -20.95 21.59 5.35
C GLY A 170 -21.29 20.37 4.47
N GLU A 171 -20.31 19.62 3.97
CA GLU A 171 -20.59 18.38 3.23
C GLU A 171 -20.99 17.24 4.15
N GLU A 172 -21.80 16.31 3.63
CA GLU A 172 -22.18 15.08 4.32
C GLU A 172 -21.23 13.95 3.93
N ALA A 173 -20.56 13.38 4.92
CA ALA A 173 -19.78 12.17 4.79
C ALA A 173 -20.58 10.98 5.31
N ALA A 174 -20.52 9.87 4.60
CA ALA A 174 -21.13 8.62 5.00
C ALA A 174 -20.05 7.58 5.33
N PHE A 175 -20.31 6.77 6.34
CA PHE A 175 -19.43 5.72 6.82
C PHE A 175 -20.18 4.40 6.84
N ASP A 176 -19.61 3.40 6.20
CA ASP A 176 -20.11 2.04 6.23
C ASP A 176 -19.49 1.32 7.45
N VAL A 177 -20.36 0.79 8.31
CA VAL A 177 -20.00 0.05 9.52
C VAL A 177 -20.43 -1.39 9.31
N MET A 178 -19.47 -2.29 9.40
CA MET A 178 -19.67 -3.70 9.12
C MET A 178 -19.54 -4.51 10.40
N LEU A 179 -20.60 -5.23 10.72
CA LEU A 179 -20.71 -6.14 11.86
C LEU A 179 -20.74 -7.59 11.37
N CYS A 180 -20.42 -8.51 12.29
CA CYS A 180 -20.45 -9.94 12.06
C CYS A 180 -20.81 -10.68 13.35
N ASN A 181 -20.65 -12.00 13.35
CA ASN A 181 -20.83 -12.82 14.56
C ASN A 181 -19.80 -12.52 15.68
N HIS A 182 -18.63 -11.97 15.36
CA HIS A 182 -17.59 -11.62 16.34
C HIS A 182 -17.81 -10.23 16.97
N ALA A 183 -18.31 -9.26 16.20
CA ALA A 183 -18.73 -7.95 16.69
C ALA A 183 -20.20 -7.73 16.31
N VAL A 184 -21.08 -7.86 17.29
CA VAL A 184 -22.54 -7.82 17.10
C VAL A 184 -23.15 -6.45 17.38
N ARG A 185 -22.34 -5.52 17.90
CA ARG A 185 -22.74 -4.15 18.20
C ARG A 185 -21.60 -3.18 17.89
N ALA A 186 -21.91 -2.02 17.34
CA ALA A 186 -20.98 -0.90 17.22
C ALA A 186 -21.58 0.38 17.79
N VAL A 187 -20.74 1.18 18.45
CA VAL A 187 -21.06 2.55 18.85
C VAL A 187 -20.17 3.49 18.06
N VAL A 188 -20.78 4.40 17.31
CA VAL A 188 -20.11 5.32 16.38
C VAL A 188 -20.23 6.74 16.89
N SER A 189 -19.11 7.43 17.00
CA SER A 189 -19.05 8.79 17.55
C SER A 189 -18.01 9.66 16.82
N ALA A 190 -18.19 10.97 16.87
CA ALA A 190 -17.15 11.91 16.46
C ALA A 190 -15.93 11.77 17.38
N VAL A 191 -14.72 11.79 16.82
CA VAL A 191 -13.47 11.88 17.60
C VAL A 191 -13.33 13.30 18.16
N ASP A 192 -13.61 14.30 17.33
CA ASP A 192 -13.64 15.71 17.70
C ASP A 192 -14.89 16.37 17.13
N ALA A 193 -15.75 16.87 18.02
CA ALA A 193 -16.98 17.56 17.66
C ALA A 193 -16.74 18.90 16.93
N ARG A 194 -15.49 19.40 16.89
CA ARG A 194 -15.09 20.56 16.07
C ARG A 194 -14.84 20.17 14.61
N GLY A 195 -14.43 18.92 14.36
CA GLY A 195 -14.12 18.42 13.03
C GLY A 195 -15.34 17.87 12.31
N ILE A 196 -16.19 17.13 13.03
CA ILE A 196 -17.37 16.50 12.43
C ILE A 196 -18.56 16.51 13.40
N SER A 197 -19.74 16.81 12.87
CA SER A 197 -21.02 16.74 13.58
C SER A 197 -21.67 15.39 13.30
N LEU A 198 -21.76 14.56 14.33
CA LEU A 198 -22.39 13.25 14.29
C LEU A 198 -23.15 13.02 15.60
N GLU A 199 -24.44 12.71 15.52
CA GLU A 199 -25.14 12.14 16.67
C GLU A 199 -24.61 10.74 16.91
N THR A 200 -24.24 10.43 18.15
CA THR A 200 -23.73 9.09 18.48
C THR A 200 -24.75 8.04 18.08
N ALA A 201 -24.32 7.11 17.24
CA ALA A 201 -25.16 6.07 16.68
C ALA A 201 -24.77 4.72 17.28
N GLU A 202 -25.76 3.92 17.66
CA GLU A 202 -25.56 2.52 18.03
C GLU A 202 -26.16 1.62 16.96
N LEU A 203 -25.36 0.67 16.48
CA LEU A 203 -25.72 -0.29 15.46
C LEU A 203 -25.66 -1.70 16.04
N THR A 204 -26.69 -2.51 15.76
CA THR A 204 -26.73 -3.95 16.08
C THR A 204 -26.77 -4.83 14.83
N GLU A 205 -26.72 -4.21 13.66
CA GLU A 205 -26.53 -4.80 12.34
C GLU A 205 -25.61 -3.92 11.50
N SER A 206 -24.99 -4.47 10.47
CA SER A 206 -24.19 -3.67 9.53
C SER A 206 -25.05 -2.56 8.92
N GLY A 207 -24.49 -1.37 8.82
CA GLY A 207 -25.27 -0.20 8.43
C GLY A 207 -24.40 0.97 8.04
N ARG A 208 -25.08 2.08 7.73
CA ARG A 208 -24.44 3.32 7.31
C ARG A 208 -24.75 4.42 8.32
N VAL A 209 -23.72 5.19 8.65
CA VAL A 209 -23.83 6.38 9.50
C VAL A 209 -23.41 7.60 8.70
N SER A 210 -24.23 8.64 8.71
CA SER A 210 -23.92 9.93 8.07
C SER A 210 -23.49 10.96 9.10
N ALA A 211 -22.55 11.83 8.71
CA ALA A 211 -22.04 12.91 9.55
C ALA A 211 -21.77 14.15 8.69
N THR A 212 -21.91 15.34 9.28
CA THR A 212 -21.62 16.60 8.60
C THR A 212 -20.21 17.06 8.91
N VAL A 213 -19.40 17.29 7.89
CA VAL A 213 -18.04 17.83 8.04
C VAL A 213 -18.13 19.28 8.51
N LEU A 214 -17.43 19.62 9.58
CA LEU A 214 -17.36 20.98 10.11
C LEU A 214 -15.99 21.61 9.82
N ASP A 215 -14.94 20.82 10.04
CA ASP A 215 -13.54 21.17 9.75
C ASP A 215 -12.80 19.92 9.25
N PRO A 216 -12.50 19.83 7.93
CA PRO A 216 -11.83 18.68 7.33
C PRO A 216 -10.48 18.31 7.98
N GLU A 217 -9.73 19.27 8.51
CA GLU A 217 -8.42 18.98 9.13
C GLU A 217 -8.54 18.15 10.41
N ASN A 218 -9.69 18.23 11.08
CA ASN A 218 -9.98 17.55 12.34
C ASN A 218 -11.11 16.52 12.20
N ALA A 219 -11.62 16.27 10.99
CA ALA A 219 -12.79 15.44 10.75
C ALA A 219 -12.45 13.96 10.87
N ALA A 220 -12.87 13.33 11.97
CA ALA A 220 -12.67 11.91 12.20
C ALA A 220 -13.83 11.27 12.98
N VAL A 221 -14.14 10.03 12.61
CA VAL A 221 -15.16 9.20 13.25
C VAL A 221 -14.48 7.98 13.88
N LYS A 222 -14.94 7.61 15.07
CA LYS A 222 -14.55 6.39 15.77
C LYS A 222 -15.73 5.42 15.80
N ALA A 223 -15.45 4.14 15.61
CA ALA A 223 -16.38 3.05 15.88
C ALA A 223 -15.77 2.10 16.92
N ASP A 224 -16.48 1.91 18.04
CA ASP A 224 -16.18 0.92 19.07
C ASP A 224 -17.04 -0.32 18.84
N PHE A 225 -16.40 -1.48 18.66
CA PHE A 225 -17.04 -2.75 18.32
C PHE A 225 -17.09 -3.67 19.53
N TYR A 226 -18.25 -4.27 19.79
CA TYR A 226 -18.51 -5.10 20.96
C TYR A 226 -18.98 -6.50 20.58
N GLY A 227 -18.50 -7.48 21.33
CA GLY A 227 -18.83 -8.88 21.18
C GLY A 227 -20.21 -9.25 21.77
N PRO A 228 -20.68 -10.49 21.57
CA PRO A 228 -21.95 -10.97 22.11
C PRO A 228 -22.06 -10.95 23.64
N ASP A 229 -20.93 -11.01 24.33
CA ASP A 229 -20.80 -10.91 25.80
C ASP A 229 -20.81 -9.45 26.29
N GLY A 230 -20.78 -8.47 25.39
CA GLY A 230 -20.74 -7.05 25.68
C GLY A 230 -19.33 -6.48 25.87
N GLU A 231 -18.28 -7.31 25.76
CA GLU A 231 -16.89 -6.87 25.85
C GLU A 231 -16.46 -6.12 24.58
N LEU A 232 -15.50 -5.20 24.72
CA LEU A 232 -14.94 -4.46 23.59
C LEU A 232 -14.00 -5.36 22.78
N CYS A 233 -14.34 -5.63 21.52
CA CYS A 233 -13.48 -6.34 20.58
C CYS A 233 -12.37 -5.44 20.04
N GLY A 234 -12.69 -4.18 19.76
CA GLY A 234 -11.73 -3.22 19.24
C GLY A 234 -12.34 -1.87 18.88
N SER A 235 -11.46 -0.94 18.52
CA SER A 235 -11.83 0.42 18.11
C SER A 235 -11.16 0.75 16.78
N LEU A 236 -11.93 1.29 15.83
CA LEU A 236 -11.41 1.79 14.56
C LEU A 236 -11.68 3.29 14.45
N VAL A 237 -10.74 4.01 13.83
CA VAL A 237 -10.86 5.43 13.55
C VAL A 237 -10.70 5.64 12.06
N SER A 238 -11.62 6.39 11.46
CA SER A 238 -11.55 6.84 10.08
C SER A 238 -11.44 8.35 10.03
N THR A 239 -10.40 8.85 9.39
CA THR A 239 -10.15 10.28 9.19
C THR A 239 -10.57 10.69 7.78
N LEU A 240 -11.25 11.83 7.66
CA LEU A 240 -11.57 12.47 6.38
C LEU A 240 -10.46 13.48 6.06
N SER A 241 -9.24 13.01 5.83
CA SER A 241 -8.14 13.92 5.52
C SER A 241 -8.34 14.57 4.15
N ALA A 242 -8.17 15.90 4.07
CA ALA A 242 -7.97 16.59 2.81
C ALA A 242 -6.52 16.34 2.36
N TRP A 243 -6.33 15.59 1.28
CA TRP A 243 -5.04 15.57 0.59
C TRP A 243 -4.99 16.81 -0.31
N GLU A 244 -4.22 17.83 0.06
CA GLU A 244 -3.90 18.99 -0.78
C GLU A 244 -2.59 18.80 -1.57
#